data_AF-A0A523EVS2-F1
#
_entry.id   AF-A0A523EVS2-F1
#
_cell.length_a   1.000
_cell.length_b   1.000
_cell.length_c   1.000
_cell.angle_alpha   90.00
_cell.angle_beta   90.00
_cell.angle_gamma   90.00
#
_symmetry.space_group_name_H-M   'P 1'
#
loop_
_entity.id
_entity.type
_entity.pdbx_description
1 polymer ?
#
loop_
_entity_poly.entity_id
_entity_poly.type
_entity_poly.pdbx_seq_one_letter_code
_entity_poly.pdbx_strand_id
1 'polypeptide(L)'
;AIVAEIEIRVATIDGDVVVEIPLLRMNFPGRWLRIAVVADKDVRIDRAVQRGGDRADVERRVAAQVSDEEWMRWADVVIDNNGDPEQAADRVRAIVDEMVP
;
A
#
# COMPACT_ATOMS: atom_id res chain seq x y z
N ALA A 1 -0.02 21.46 -4.90
CA ALA A 1 0.62 20.32 -4.19
C ALA A 1 0.17 19.02 -4.85
N ILE A 2 0.97 17.94 -4.80
CA ILE A 2 0.70 16.68 -5.51
C ILE A 2 -0.73 16.15 -5.25
N VAL A 3 -1.24 16.26 -4.01
CA VAL A 3 -2.61 15.84 -3.66
C VAL A 3 -3.68 16.56 -4.49
N ALA A 4 -3.56 17.87 -4.70
CA ALA A 4 -4.55 18.63 -5.47
C ALA A 4 -4.57 18.23 -6.96
N GLU A 5 -3.40 17.89 -7.53
CA GLU A 5 -3.31 17.37 -8.89
C GLU A 5 -3.96 15.98 -9.02
N ILE A 6 -3.78 15.12 -8.01
CA ILE A 6 -4.44 13.81 -7.95
C ILE A 6 -5.97 13.99 -7.89
N GLU A 7 -6.48 14.87 -7.02
CA GLU A 7 -7.92 15.17 -6.92
C GLU A 7 -8.52 15.65 -8.26
N ILE A 8 -7.83 16.56 -8.97
CA ILE A 8 -8.28 17.04 -10.28
C ILE A 8 -8.38 15.89 -11.29
N ARG A 9 -7.38 15.00 -11.32
CA ARG A 9 -7.37 13.85 -12.24
C ARG A 9 -8.41 12.81 -11.90
N VAL A 10 -8.59 12.51 -10.62
CA VAL A 10 -9.57 11.52 -10.13
C VAL A 10 -10.99 11.99 -10.43
N ALA A 11 -11.26 13.30 -10.34
CA ALA A 11 -12.56 13.87 -10.66
C ALA A 11 -12.99 13.72 -12.13
N THR A 12 -12.08 13.33 -13.04
CA THR A 12 -12.41 13.09 -14.45
C THR A 12 -12.48 11.61 -14.82
N ILE A 13 -12.35 10.70 -13.86
CA ILE A 13 -12.39 9.25 -14.08
C ILE A 13 -13.75 8.74 -13.65
N ASP A 14 -14.43 8.02 -14.54
CA ASP A 14 -15.62 7.24 -14.20
C ASP A 14 -15.18 5.90 -13.59
N GLY A 15 -15.62 5.61 -12.37
CA GLY A 15 -15.34 4.35 -11.64
C GLY A 15 -14.43 4.51 -10.42
N ASP A 16 -14.04 3.38 -9.83
CA ASP A 16 -13.19 3.35 -8.64
C ASP A 16 -11.73 3.65 -9.00
N VAL A 17 -11.06 4.45 -8.16
CA VAL A 17 -9.66 4.84 -8.37
C VAL A 17 -8.81 4.44 -7.16
N VAL A 18 -7.73 3.72 -7.44
CA VAL A 18 -6.70 3.38 -6.47
C VAL A 18 -5.48 4.25 -6.73
N VAL A 19 -4.98 4.92 -5.69
CA VAL A 19 -3.79 5.76 -5.74
C VAL A 19 -2.70 5.12 -4.88
N GLU A 20 -1.61 4.69 -5.50
CA GLU A 20 -0.46 4.16 -4.78
C GLU A 20 0.38 5.32 -4.20
N ILE A 21 0.66 5.28 -2.90
CA ILE A 21 1.39 6.33 -2.19
C ILE A 21 2.56 5.69 -1.42
N PRO A 22 3.82 5.99 -1.76
CA PRO A 22 4.98 5.37 -1.12
C PRO A 22 5.34 5.97 0.26
N LEU A 23 4.64 7.01 0.73
CA LEU A 23 5.00 7.78 1.92
C LEU A 23 3.79 8.05 2.84
N LEU A 24 3.93 7.77 4.15
CA LEU A 24 2.85 7.91 5.16
C LEU A 24 2.35 9.35 5.41
N ARG A 25 2.88 10.37 4.72
CA ARG A 25 2.69 11.78 5.11
C ARG A 25 1.89 12.62 4.12
N MET A 26 1.25 11.99 3.14
CA MET A 26 0.35 12.71 2.24
C MET A 26 -1.05 12.78 2.85
N ASN A 27 -1.50 13.99 3.16
CA ASN A 27 -2.83 14.23 3.70
C ASN A 27 -3.82 14.37 2.54
N PHE A 28 -4.67 13.37 2.36
CA PHE A 28 -5.80 13.43 1.43
C PHE A 28 -7.07 13.88 2.19
N PRO A 29 -7.93 14.72 1.59
CA PRO A 29 -9.18 15.14 2.21
C PRO A 29 -10.14 13.94 2.43
N GLY A 30 -11.18 14.10 3.27
CA GLY A 30 -11.94 13.02 3.91
C GLY A 30 -12.86 12.13 3.05
N ARG A 31 -12.45 11.78 1.82
CA ARG A 31 -13.18 10.84 0.94
C ARG A 31 -12.38 9.60 0.56
N TRP A 32 -11.14 9.49 0.99
CA TRP A 32 -10.25 8.37 0.63
C TRP A 32 -10.25 7.29 1.70
N LEU A 33 -10.46 6.07 1.26
CA LEU A 33 -10.16 4.89 2.05
C LEU A 33 -8.65 4.63 2.03
N ARG A 34 -8.05 4.46 3.21
CA ARG A 34 -6.63 4.18 3.36
C ARG A 34 -6.37 2.69 3.51
N ILE A 35 -5.58 2.14 2.60
CA ILE A 35 -5.19 0.74 2.61
C ILE A 35 -3.69 0.66 2.93
N ALA A 36 -3.32 -0.08 3.97
CA ALA A 36 -1.94 -0.47 4.21
C ALA A 36 -1.72 -1.92 3.78
N VAL A 37 -0.74 -2.14 2.91
CA VAL A 37 -0.26 -3.48 2.55
C VAL A 37 1.02 -3.75 3.33
N VAL A 38 0.95 -4.65 4.31
CA VAL A 38 2.05 -4.96 5.21
C VAL A 38 2.57 -6.37 5.00
N ALA A 39 3.86 -6.56 5.22
CA ALA A 39 4.50 -7.86 5.24
C ALA A 39 5.76 -7.76 6.10
N ASP A 40 6.16 -8.89 6.68
CA ASP A 40 7.35 -9.02 7.50
C ASP A 40 8.57 -8.50 6.74
N LYS A 41 9.49 -7.87 7.45
CA LYS A 41 10.68 -7.24 6.85
C LYS A 41 11.49 -8.24 6.03
N ASP A 42 11.68 -9.44 6.56
CA ASP A 42 12.46 -10.49 5.90
C ASP A 42 11.79 -10.95 4.60
N VAL A 43 10.46 -11.10 4.61
CA VAL A 43 9.68 -11.42 3.40
C VAL A 43 9.84 -10.34 2.32
N ARG A 44 9.79 -9.06 2.71
CA ARG A 44 10.00 -7.93 1.78
C ARG A 44 11.41 -7.93 1.19
N ILE A 45 12.43 -8.14 2.04
CA ILE A 45 13.83 -8.19 1.63
C ILE A 45 14.04 -9.33 0.64
N ASP A 46 13.58 -10.53 0.97
CA ASP A 46 13.76 -11.72 0.14
C ASP A 46 13.07 -11.55 -1.23
N ARG A 47 11.85 -11.02 -1.27
CA ARG A 47 11.15 -10.73 -2.54
C ARG A 47 11.84 -9.65 -3.37
N ALA A 48 12.45 -8.65 -2.74
CA ALA A 48 13.19 -7.62 -3.47
C ALA A 48 14.50 -8.17 -4.04
N VAL A 49 15.22 -9.01 -3.29
CA VAL A 49 16.43 -9.69 -3.75
C VAL A 49 16.13 -10.67 -4.89
N GLN A 50 15.05 -11.46 -4.77
CA GLN A 50 14.60 -12.37 -5.83
C GLN A 50 14.26 -11.64 -7.14
N ARG A 51 13.84 -10.37 -7.06
CA ARG A 51 13.58 -9.50 -8.22
C ARG A 51 14.84 -8.80 -8.75
N GLY A 52 16.03 -9.17 -8.26
CA GLY A 52 17.32 -8.64 -8.71
C GLY A 52 17.84 -7.46 -7.89
N GLY A 53 17.27 -7.18 -6.71
CA GLY A 53 17.79 -6.18 -5.79
C GLY A 53 19.08 -6.63 -5.11
N ASP A 54 20.03 -5.70 -4.93
CA ASP A 54 21.18 -5.93 -4.06
C ASP A 54 20.73 -5.99 -2.59
N ARG A 55 21.11 -7.06 -1.87
CA ARG A 55 20.64 -7.30 -0.50
C ARG A 55 20.98 -6.16 0.45
N ALA A 56 22.22 -5.66 0.40
CA ALA A 56 22.65 -4.60 1.30
C ALA A 56 21.90 -3.29 1.04
N ASP A 57 21.64 -2.97 -0.23
CA ASP A 57 20.84 -1.80 -0.58
C ASP A 57 19.35 -1.94 -0.18
N VAL A 58 18.76 -3.11 -0.42
CA VAL A 58 17.38 -3.43 -0.03
C VAL A 58 17.19 -3.31 1.48
N GLU A 59 18.07 -3.91 2.27
CA GLU A 59 18.04 -3.85 3.74
C GLU A 59 18.14 -2.39 4.22
N ARG A 60 19.02 -1.59 3.60
CA ARG A 60 19.15 -0.16 3.90
C ARG A 60 17.84 0.60 3.66
N ARG A 61 17.17 0.34 2.54
CA ARG A 61 15.92 0.99 2.16
C ARG A 61 14.78 0.58 3.09
N VAL A 62 14.65 -0.71 3.38
CA VAL A 62 13.61 -1.24 4.30
C VAL A 62 13.82 -0.69 5.71
N ALA A 63 15.05 -0.55 6.18
CA ALA A 63 15.35 0.03 7.49
C ALA A 63 14.99 1.53 7.60
N ALA A 64 15.00 2.27 6.49
CA ALA A 64 14.63 3.68 6.45
C ALA A 64 13.12 3.92 6.27
N GLN A 65 12.34 2.87 6.02
CA GLN A 65 10.89 2.96 5.86
C GLN A 65 10.19 3.13 7.21
N VAL A 66 9.00 3.70 7.13
CA VAL A 66 8.06 3.78 8.26
C VAL A 66 7.70 2.38 8.75
N SER A 67 7.50 2.23 10.07
CA SER A 67 7.19 0.92 10.65
C SER A 67 5.83 0.38 10.21
N ASP A 68 5.69 -0.95 10.19
CA ASP A 68 4.42 -1.59 9.84
C ASP A 68 3.32 -1.21 10.85
N GLU A 69 3.66 -1.04 12.13
CA GLU A 69 2.74 -0.57 13.17
C GLU A 69 2.21 0.83 12.88
N GLU A 70 3.06 1.76 12.43
CA GLU A 70 2.62 3.10 12.04
C GLU A 70 1.70 3.08 10.82
N TRP A 71 1.98 2.23 9.83
CA TRP A 71 1.09 2.02 8.67
C TRP A 71 -0.26 1.45 9.10
N MET A 72 -0.27 0.42 9.95
CA MET A 72 -1.49 -0.21 10.45
C MET A 72 -2.33 0.77 11.29
N ARG A 73 -1.69 1.62 12.11
CA ARG A 73 -2.40 2.65 12.90
C ARG A 73 -3.01 3.75 12.04
N TRP A 74 -2.45 4.00 10.85
CA TRP A 74 -2.93 5.03 9.94
C TRP A 74 -4.00 4.53 8.97
N ALA A 75 -4.00 3.25 8.60
CA ALA A 75 -4.92 2.72 7.60
C ALA A 75 -6.32 2.45 8.15
N ASP A 76 -7.31 2.50 7.26
CA ASP A 76 -8.68 2.04 7.52
C ASP A 76 -8.78 0.52 7.30
N VAL A 77 -8.00 0.00 6.35
CA VAL A 77 -7.93 -1.43 6.02
C VAL A 77 -6.47 -1.87 5.95
N VAL A 78 -6.16 -3.02 6.55
CA VAL A 78 -4.84 -3.65 6.50
C VAL A 78 -4.93 -4.94 5.68
N ILE A 79 -4.01 -5.09 4.73
CA ILE A 79 -3.79 -6.29 3.94
C ILE A 79 -2.48 -6.92 4.38
N ASP A 80 -2.57 -8.13 4.94
CA ASP A 80 -1.40 -8.97 5.19
C ASP A 80 -0.94 -9.59 3.86
N ASN A 81 0.31 -9.31 3.49
CA ASN A 81 0.95 -9.76 2.26
C ASN A 81 2.15 -10.69 2.54
N ASN A 82 2.16 -11.35 3.71
CA ASN A 82 3.14 -12.40 4.02
C ASN A 82 2.94 -13.67 3.18
N GLY A 83 1.69 -13.98 2.85
CA GLY A 83 1.28 -15.14 2.06
C GLY A 83 1.65 -15.07 0.58
N ASP A 84 1.24 -16.07 -0.20
CA ASP A 84 1.42 -16.08 -1.64
C ASP A 84 0.55 -14.99 -2.34
N PRO A 85 0.83 -14.66 -3.61
CA PRO A 85 0.06 -13.65 -4.34
C PRO A 85 -1.44 -13.97 -4.49
N GLU A 86 -1.83 -15.24 -4.43
CA GLU A 86 -3.23 -15.66 -4.57
C GLU A 86 -4.01 -15.33 -3.30
N GLN A 87 -3.44 -15.57 -2.13
CA GLN A 87 -4.00 -15.17 -0.84
C GLN A 87 -4.19 -13.65 -0.74
N ALA A 88 -3.20 -12.88 -1.20
CA ALA A 88 -3.31 -11.43 -1.25
C ALA A 88 -4.43 -10.98 -2.22
N ALA A 89 -4.55 -11.63 -3.38
CA ALA A 89 -5.61 -11.35 -4.34
C ALA A 89 -7.01 -11.65 -3.78
N ASP A 90 -7.17 -12.76 -3.07
CA ASP A 90 -8.43 -13.12 -2.41
C ASP A 90 -8.81 -12.10 -1.34
N ARG A 91 -7.83 -11.65 -0.54
CA ARG A 91 -8.05 -10.60 0.46
C ARG A 91 -8.48 -9.29 -0.20
N VAL A 92 -7.84 -8.90 -1.30
CA VAL A 92 -8.23 -7.71 -2.07
C VAL A 92 -9.65 -7.84 -2.62
N ARG A 93 -10.03 -8.98 -3.20
CA ARG A 93 -11.39 -9.21 -3.70
C ARG A 93 -12.44 -9.04 -2.60
N ALA A 94 -12.23 -9.67 -1.45
CA ALA A 94 -13.15 -9.54 -0.32
C ALA A 94 -13.32 -8.07 0.13
N ILE A 95 -12.22 -7.32 0.18
CA ILE A 95 -12.25 -5.89 0.54
C ILE A 95 -13.04 -5.08 -0.49
N VAL A 96 -12.83 -5.33 -1.79
CA VAL A 96 -13.56 -4.64 -2.87
C VAL A 96 -15.05 -4.97 -2.81
N ASP A 97 -15.41 -6.24 -2.62
CA ASP A 97 -16.80 -6.69 -2.52
C ASP A 97 -17.53 -6.05 -1.31
N GLU A 98 -16.82 -5.80 -0.21
CA GLU A 98 -17.37 -5.10 0.97
C GLU A 98 -17.53 -3.57 0.74
N MET A 99 -16.82 -3.01 -0.23
CA MET A 99 -16.80 -1.56 -0.52
C MET A 99 -17.81 -1.13 -1.56
N VAL A 100 -18.23 -2.05 -2.43
CA VAL A 100 -19.28 -1.81 -3.43
C VAL A 100 -20.64 -2.04 -2.74
N PRO A 101 -21.48 -1.00 -2.57
CA PRO A 101 -22.82 -1.16 -2.00
C PRO A 101 -23.77 -1.96 -2.91
#